data_AF-A0A7W1ERC2-F1
#
_entry.id   AF-A0A7W1ERC2-F1
#
_cell.length_a   1.000
_cell.length_b   1.000
_cell.length_c   1.000
_cell.angle_alpha   90.00
_cell.angle_beta   90.00
_cell.angle_gamma   90.00
#
_symmetry.space_group_name_H-M   'P 1'
#
loop_
_entity.id
_entity.type
_entity.pdbx_description
1 polymer ?
#
loop_
_entity_poly.entity_id
_entity_poly.type
_entity_poly.pdbx_seq_one_letter_code
_entity_poly.pdbx_strand_id
1 'polypeptide(L)'
;MKHPSNLAWGVIGAGVVAYEYLCPENETLSAGFDRFLEHRYGRYAAIGIVAIAGAHLLNIYEHFGVQHLDPLHQFATHLDKIKIASELSQMS
;
A
#
# COMPACT_ATOMS: atom_id res chain seq x y z
N MET A 1 -17.97 16.72 -9.25
CA MET A 1 -18.20 15.47 -8.49
C MET A 1 -16.87 15.08 -7.85
N LYS A 2 -16.80 14.88 -6.52
CA LYS A 2 -15.55 14.44 -5.87
C LYS A 2 -15.33 12.97 -6.23
N HIS A 3 -14.24 12.64 -6.94
CA HIS A 3 -13.90 11.24 -7.20
C HIS A 3 -13.62 10.53 -5.88
N PRO A 4 -14.19 9.32 -5.64
CA PRO A 4 -13.93 8.55 -4.42
C PRO A 4 -12.45 8.33 -4.13
N SER A 5 -11.62 8.23 -5.17
CA SER A 5 -10.16 8.13 -5.07
C SER A 5 -9.51 9.35 -4.42
N ASN A 6 -9.97 10.57 -4.73
CA ASN A 6 -9.42 11.79 -4.13
C ASN A 6 -9.75 11.87 -2.63
N LEU A 7 -10.93 11.38 -2.24
CA LEU A 7 -11.31 11.25 -0.83
C LEU A 7 -10.43 10.22 -0.13
N ALA A 8 -10.20 9.05 -0.74
CA ALA A 8 -9.35 8.01 -0.19
C ALA A 8 -7.93 8.51 0.07
N TRP A 9 -7.31 9.20 -0.89
CA TRP A 9 -6.00 9.84 -0.69
C TRP A 9 -6.00 10.87 0.44
N GLY A 10 -7.06 11.68 0.53
CA GLY A 10 -7.24 12.64 1.61
C GLY A 10 -7.31 11.95 2.99
N VAL A 11 -8.05 10.84 3.10
CA VAL A 11 -8.18 10.06 4.34
C VAL A 11 -6.84 9.43 4.73
N ILE A 12 -6.09 8.88 3.77
CA ILE A 12 -4.76 8.31 4.03
C ILE A 12 -3.83 9.40 4.58
N GLY A 13 -3.72 10.55 3.90
CA GLY A 13 -2.85 11.64 4.32
C GLY A 13 -3.24 12.20 5.70
N ALA A 14 -4.54 12.43 5.93
CA ALA A 14 -5.04 12.91 7.21
C ALA A 14 -4.79 11.89 8.34
N GLY A 15 -4.94 10.59 8.08
CA GLY A 15 -4.66 9.53 9.04
C GLY A 15 -3.19 9.48 9.45
N VAL A 16 -2.27 9.62 8.48
CA VAL A 16 -0.82 9.70 8.76
C VAL A 16 -0.51 10.91 9.64
N VAL A 17 -1.00 12.10 9.29
CA VAL A 17 -0.76 13.33 10.08
C VAL A 17 -1.35 13.21 11.49
N ALA A 18 -2.57 12.68 11.61
CA ALA A 18 -3.22 12.49 12.90
C ALA A 18 -2.43 11.51 13.78
N TYR A 19 -1.94 10.40 13.20
CA TYR A 19 -1.12 9.44 13.94
C TYR A 19 0.20 10.06 14.39
N GLU A 20 0.93 10.70 13.48
CA GLU A 20 2.19 11.40 13.77
C GLU A 20 2.04 12.42 14.91
N TYR A 21 0.93 13.17 14.95
CA TYR A 21 0.69 14.17 15.99
C TYR A 21 0.29 13.59 17.35
N LEU A 22 -0.44 12.46 17.36
CA LEU A 22 -0.99 11.88 18.59
C LEU A 22 -0.06 10.85 19.26
N CYS A 23 0.90 10.31 18.52
CA CYS A 23 1.81 9.27 19.01
C CYS A 23 3.00 9.88 19.79
N PRO A 24 3.54 9.20 20.82
CA PRO A 24 4.82 9.56 21.42
C PRO A 24 5.95 9.62 20.38
N GLU A 25 6.94 10.49 20.57
CA GLU A 25 8.01 10.76 19.57
C GLU A 25 8.70 9.48 19.05
N ASN A 26 8.92 8.48 19.91
CA ASN A 26 9.58 7.22 19.56
C ASN A 26 8.66 6.17 18.92
N GLU A 27 7.34 6.39 18.87
CA GLU A 27 6.35 5.47 18.32
C GLU A 27 5.67 6.00 17.04
N THR A 28 6.12 7.15 16.56
CA THR A 28 5.71 7.72 15.27
C THR A 28 5.97 6.75 14.10
N LEU A 29 5.19 6.89 13.02
CA LEU A 29 5.41 6.08 11.81
C LEU A 29 6.81 6.36 11.24
N SER A 30 7.23 7.63 11.28
CA SER A 30 8.56 8.07 10.88
C SER A 30 9.66 7.41 11.71
N ALA A 31 9.59 7.47 13.04
CA ALA A 31 10.59 6.81 13.90
C ALA A 31 10.60 5.28 13.75
N GLY A 32 9.43 4.67 13.53
CA GLY A 32 9.32 3.24 13.22
C GLY A 32 10.02 2.89 11.91
N PHE A 33 9.86 3.72 10.88
CA PHE A 33 10.52 3.54 9.59
C PHE A 33 12.04 3.78 9.68
N ASP A 34 12.50 4.74 10.48
CA ASP A 34 13.92 4.95 10.75
C ASP A 34 14.57 3.70 11.36
N ARG A 35 13.95 3.11 12.39
CA ARG A 35 14.41 1.83 12.97
C ARG A 35 14.43 0.71 11.94
N PHE A 36 13.45 0.68 11.04
CA PHE A 36 13.42 -0.28 9.95
C PHE A 36 14.60 -0.08 8.99
N LEU A 37 14.94 1.16 8.65
CA LEU A 37 16.07 1.50 7.78
C LEU A 37 17.44 1.18 8.40
N GLU A 38 17.57 1.27 9.72
CA GLU A 38 18.80 0.94 10.45
C GLU A 38 19.15 -0.56 10.40
N HIS A 39 18.16 -1.43 10.17
CA HIS A 39 18.39 -2.86 10.06
C HIS A 39 19.12 -3.24 8.75
N ARG A 40 20.11 -4.15 8.83
CA ARG A 40 20.98 -4.55 7.69
C ARG A 40 20.23 -4.83 6.39
N TYR A 41 19.09 -5.51 6.48
CA TYR A 41 18.24 -5.83 5.33
C TYR A 41 17.04 -4.89 5.17
N GLY A 42 16.69 -4.13 6.23
CA GLY A 42 15.53 -3.26 6.23
C GLY A 42 15.68 -2.11 5.24
N ARG A 43 16.90 -1.58 5.07
CA ARG A 43 17.18 -0.59 4.00
C ARG A 43 16.87 -1.10 2.60
N TYR A 44 17.28 -2.32 2.26
CA TYR A 44 17.01 -2.90 0.94
C TYR A 44 15.53 -3.19 0.75
N ALA A 45 14.87 -3.71 1.79
CA ALA A 45 13.43 -3.94 1.77
C ALA A 45 12.65 -2.62 1.60
N ALA A 46 13.04 -1.56 2.31
CA ALA A 46 12.44 -0.23 2.18
C ALA A 46 12.56 0.31 0.74
N ILE A 47 13.76 0.23 0.14
CA ILE A 47 13.96 0.62 -1.26
C ILE A 47 13.05 -0.18 -2.18
N GLY A 48 12.97 -1.51 -1.99
CA GLY A 48 12.10 -2.38 -2.78
C GLY A 48 10.62 -2.00 -2.66
N ILE A 49 10.13 -1.79 -1.43
CA ILE A 49 8.74 -1.40 -1.18
C ILE A 49 8.42 -0.06 -1.84
N VAL A 50 9.28 0.94 -1.69
CA VAL A 50 9.09 2.27 -2.31
C VAL A 50 9.16 2.18 -3.83
N ALA A 51 10.08 1.39 -4.38
CA ALA A 51 10.19 1.20 -5.82
C ALA A 51 8.93 0.52 -6.41
N ILE A 52 8.41 -0.52 -5.75
CA ILE A 52 7.19 -1.21 -6.16
C ILE A 52 5.98 -0.26 -6.09
N ALA A 53 5.81 0.43 -4.96
CA ALA A 53 4.70 1.38 -4.78
C ALA A 53 4.77 2.53 -5.81
N GLY A 54 5.96 3.10 -6.03
CA GLY A 54 6.19 4.13 -7.03
C GLY A 54 5.90 3.62 -8.45
N ALA A 55 6.38 2.43 -8.80
CA ALA A 55 6.13 1.83 -10.11
C ALA A 55 4.64 1.58 -10.37
N HIS A 56 3.89 1.15 -9.36
CA HIS A 56 2.44 1.00 -9.44
C HIS A 56 1.74 2.35 -9.64
N LEU A 57 2.03 3.34 -8.78
CA LEU A 57 1.39 4.66 -8.84
C LEU A 57 1.68 5.42 -10.13
N LEU A 58 2.86 5.20 -10.72
CA LEU A 58 3.26 5.79 -12.00
C LEU A 58 2.84 4.95 -13.22
N ASN A 59 2.07 3.88 -13.03
CA ASN A 59 1.63 2.95 -14.08
C ASN A 59 2.78 2.38 -14.93
N ILE A 60 3.96 2.18 -14.34
CA ILE A 60 5.15 1.67 -15.03
C ILE A 60 4.89 0.27 -15.58
N TYR A 61 4.24 -0.60 -14.80
CA TYR A 61 3.95 -1.98 -15.21
C TYR A 61 3.04 -2.04 -16.44
N GLU A 62 2.03 -1.18 -16.52
CA GLU A 62 1.14 -1.09 -17.69
C GLU A 62 1.90 -0.52 -18.89
N HIS A 63 2.65 0.56 -18.69
CA HIS A 63 3.42 1.21 -19.75
C HIS A 63 4.39 0.25 -20.46
N PHE A 64 5.05 -0.63 -19.71
CA PHE A 64 5.99 -1.62 -20.24
C PHE A 64 5.35 -2.98 -20.56
N GLY A 65 4.02 -3.13 -20.45
CA GLY A 65 3.32 -4.38 -20.77
C GLY A 65 3.61 -5.55 -19.81
N VAL A 66 4.07 -5.27 -18.59
CA VAL A 66 4.47 -6.26 -17.58
C VAL A 66 3.57 -6.23 -16.34
N GLN A 67 2.25 -6.08 -16.54
CA GLN A 67 1.24 -6.02 -15.46
C GLN A 67 1.28 -7.22 -14.50
N HIS A 68 1.69 -8.40 -14.98
CA HIS A 68 1.86 -9.61 -14.17
C HIS A 68 3.03 -9.52 -13.17
N LEU A 69 3.84 -8.47 -13.21
CA LEU A 69 4.89 -8.19 -12.23
C LEU A 69 4.46 -7.16 -11.18
N ASP A 70 3.26 -6.57 -11.31
CA ASP A 70 2.71 -5.65 -10.33
C ASP A 70 2.16 -6.44 -9.13
N PRO A 71 2.82 -6.43 -7.96
CA PRO A 71 2.39 -7.22 -6.82
C PRO A 71 1.10 -6.65 -6.19
N LEU A 72 0.89 -5.33 -6.28
CA LEU A 72 -0.26 -4.66 -5.69
C LEU A 72 -1.54 -4.99 -6.48
N HIS A 73 -1.45 -4.97 -7.81
CA HIS A 73 -2.55 -5.37 -8.67
C HIS A 73 -2.92 -6.86 -8.49
N GLN A 74 -1.91 -7.73 -8.40
CA GLN A 74 -2.13 -9.16 -8.16
C GLN A 74 -2.79 -9.43 -6.81
N PHE A 75 -2.35 -8.72 -5.76
CA PHE A 75 -2.94 -8.86 -4.44
C PHE A 75 -4.42 -8.44 -4.43
N ALA A 76 -4.75 -7.30 -5.04
CA ALA A 76 -6.14 -6.85 -5.16
C ALA A 76 -7.01 -7.89 -5.91
N THR A 77 -6.51 -8.41 -7.04
CA THR A 77 -7.19 -9.44 -7.83
C THR A 77 -7.41 -10.73 -7.02
N HIS A 78 -6.49 -11.08 -6.12
CA HIS A 78 -6.63 -12.25 -5.26
C HIS A 78 -7.73 -12.07 -4.21
N LEU A 79 -7.82 -10.88 -3.59
CA LEU A 79 -8.87 -10.56 -2.63
C LEU A 79 -10.26 -10.59 -3.28
N ASP A 80 -10.40 -10.12 -4.52
CA ASP A 80 -11.66 -10.18 -5.26
C ASP A 80 -12.11 -11.62 -5.49
N LYS A 81 -11.17 -12.53 -5.83
CA LYS A 81 -11.48 -13.96 -5.98
C LYS A 81 -11.97 -14.59 -4.68
N ILE A 82 -11.35 -14.24 -3.55
CA ILE A 82 -11.77 -14.73 -2.23
C ILE A 82 -13.18 -14.23 -1.90
N LYS A 83 -13.46 -12.96 -2.16
CA LYS A 83 -14.79 -12.37 -1.92
C LYS A 83 -15.88 -13.10 -2.70
N ILE A 84 -15.66 -13.33 -4.00
CA ILE A 84 -16.60 -14.06 -4.87
C ILE A 84 -16.84 -15.48 -4.36
N ALA A 85 -15.77 -16.20 -3.96
CA ALA A 85 -15.89 -17.54 -3.43
C ALA A 85 -16.71 -17.58 -2.12
N SER A 86 -16.53 -16.59 -1.25
CA SER A 86 -17.32 -16.44 -0.02
C SER A 86 -18.80 -16.18 -0.31
N GLU A 87 -19.13 -15.34 -1.28
CA GLU A 87 -20.52 -15.03 -1.65
C GLU A 87 -21.22 -16.27 -2.23
N LEU A 88 -20.55 -17.02 -3.11
CA LEU A 88 -21.09 -18.26 -3.67
C LEU A 88 -21.35 -19.34 -2.61
N SER A 89 -20.48 -19.45 -1.60
CA SER A 89 -20.66 -20.40 -0.49
C SER A 89 -21.83 -20.06 0.43
N GLN A 90 -22.31 -18.81 0.46
CA GLN A 90 -23.48 -18.43 1.26
C GLN A 90 -24.81 -18.59 0.52
N MET A 91 -24.76 -18.81 -0.80
CA MET A 91 -25.94 -19.01 -1.65
C MET A 91 -26.28 -20.49 -1.87
N SER A 92 -25.38 -21.41 -1.50
CA SER A 92 -25.54 -22.87 -1.54
C SER A 92 -25.99 -23.44 -0.20
#